data_AF-A0A833LKW0-F1
#
_entry.id   AF-A0A833LKW0-F1
#
_cell.length_a   1.000
_cell.length_b   1.000
_cell.length_c   1.000
_cell.angle_alpha   90.00
_cell.angle_beta   90.00
_cell.angle_gamma   90.00
#
_symmetry.space_group_name_H-M   'P 1'
#
loop_
_entity.id
_entity.type
_entity.pdbx_description
1 polymer ?
#
loop_
_entity_poly.entity_id
_entity_poly.type
_entity_poly.pdbx_seq_one_letter_code
_entity_poly.pdbx_strand_id
1 'polypeptide(L)'
;LPVSAADFAVTGGDAERPVIGVVSGRIITERLMRRVPSRNGARVADPAADVAKVAVVARHGKNRNIGLGFVGGFGLKQGAIASSVGHDSHNICVVGVDDADMAVAVNRLIELKGGFVVASGGLVLAELALPLAGLMSLGPFETVRAGLVALRGAARGLGCTLEEPFLQVAFLPLPVIPHLKITDFGLFDVDRFALVGE
;
A
#
# COMPACT_ATOMS: atom_id res chain seq x y z
N LEU A 1 10.44 -0.30 13.06
CA LEU A 1 9.78 -0.65 14.34
C LEU A 1 8.46 -1.31 13.98
N PRO A 2 8.00 -2.30 14.77
CA PRO A 2 6.66 -2.86 14.57
C PRO A 2 5.59 -1.77 14.59
N VAL A 3 4.52 -2.00 13.84
CA VAL A 3 3.33 -1.16 13.75
C VAL A 3 2.12 -1.91 14.30
N SER A 4 1.08 -1.17 14.63
CA SER A 4 -0.22 -1.64 15.10
C SER A 4 -1.32 -1.19 14.15
N ALA A 5 -2.52 -1.76 14.28
CA ALA A 5 -3.68 -1.32 13.50
C ALA A 5 -3.99 0.18 13.72
N ALA A 6 -3.76 0.70 14.93
CA ALA A 6 -4.01 2.09 15.27
C ALA A 6 -3.13 3.07 14.47
N ASP A 7 -1.96 2.63 14.00
CA ASP A 7 -1.05 3.46 13.19
C ASP A 7 -1.61 3.74 11.78
N PHE A 8 -2.66 3.02 11.35
CA PHE A 8 -3.34 3.20 10.06
C PHE A 8 -4.72 3.89 10.19
N ALA A 9 -5.10 4.31 11.39
CA ALA A 9 -6.34 5.04 11.61
C ALA A 9 -6.26 6.45 11.00
N VAL A 10 -7.25 6.80 10.18
CA VAL A 10 -7.40 8.15 9.62
C VAL A 10 -8.56 8.82 10.34
N THR A 11 -8.30 9.82 11.17
CA THR A 11 -9.35 10.50 11.91
C THR A 11 -10.26 11.32 10.98
N GLY A 12 -11.52 11.45 11.37
CA GLY A 12 -12.50 12.30 10.69
C GLY A 12 -13.79 11.57 10.33
N GLY A 13 -14.79 12.38 9.97
CA GLY A 13 -16.08 11.89 9.51
C GLY A 13 -16.12 11.58 8.01
N ASP A 14 -17.30 11.15 7.57
CA ASP A 14 -17.68 10.99 6.17
C ASP A 14 -17.34 12.25 5.38
N ALA A 15 -16.62 12.10 4.27
CA ALA A 15 -16.27 13.23 3.41
C ALA A 15 -15.99 12.78 1.97
N GLU A 16 -16.22 13.68 1.02
CA GLU A 16 -15.58 13.61 -0.30
C GLU A 16 -14.10 13.96 -0.14
N ARG A 17 -13.20 13.06 -0.55
CA ARG A 17 -11.75 13.24 -0.42
C ARG A 17 -10.99 12.86 -1.69
N PRO A 18 -9.78 13.42 -1.86
CA PRO A 18 -8.85 12.94 -2.86
C PRO A 18 -8.48 11.48 -2.63
N VAL A 19 -8.62 10.66 -3.66
CA VAL A 19 -8.25 9.25 -3.70
C VAL A 19 -7.31 9.05 -4.88
N ILE A 20 -6.21 8.32 -4.67
CA ILE A 20 -5.29 7.97 -5.77
C ILE A 20 -6.04 7.02 -6.70
N GLY A 21 -6.19 7.37 -7.97
CA GLY A 21 -6.79 6.49 -8.98
C GLY A 21 -5.73 5.66 -9.68
N VAL A 22 -5.61 4.37 -9.35
CA VAL A 22 -4.77 3.45 -10.11
C VAL A 22 -5.51 3.00 -11.37
N VAL A 23 -4.81 3.08 -12.50
CA VAL A 23 -5.31 2.57 -13.78
C VAL A 23 -4.46 1.37 -14.18
N SER A 24 -5.12 0.22 -14.41
CA SER A 24 -4.42 -1.01 -14.78
C SER A 24 -3.51 -0.78 -16.00
N GLY A 25 -2.29 -1.32 -15.95
CA GLY A 25 -1.28 -1.17 -17.00
C GLY A 25 -0.60 0.20 -17.09
N ARG A 26 -0.89 1.15 -16.19
CA ARG A 26 -0.25 2.49 -16.16
C ARG A 26 0.45 2.74 -14.84
N ILE A 27 1.57 3.47 -14.88
CA ILE A 27 2.29 3.96 -13.69
C ILE A 27 1.83 5.35 -13.24
N ILE A 28 1.22 6.11 -14.16
CA ILE A 28 0.56 7.38 -13.89
C ILE A 28 -0.76 7.09 -13.19
N THR A 29 -1.06 7.87 -12.16
CA THR A 29 -2.28 7.79 -11.36
C THR A 29 -3.19 8.97 -11.64
N GLU A 30 -4.47 8.83 -11.37
CA GLU A 30 -5.46 9.90 -11.44
C GLU A 30 -5.66 10.56 -10.06
N ARG A 31 -6.14 11.80 -10.07
CA ARG A 31 -6.66 12.47 -8.87
C ARG A 31 -8.17 12.30 -8.85
N LEU A 32 -8.66 11.28 -8.13
CA LEU A 32 -10.10 11.04 -7.97
C LEU A 32 -10.65 11.83 -6.78
N MET A 33 -11.92 12.21 -6.84
CA MET A 33 -12.71 12.56 -5.67
C MET A 33 -13.69 11.43 -5.41
N ARG A 34 -13.70 10.92 -4.18
CA ARG A 34 -14.61 9.86 -3.74
C ARG A 34 -15.09 10.12 -2.33
N ARG A 35 -16.33 9.74 -2.05
CA ARG A 35 -16.85 9.64 -0.70
C ARG A 35 -16.11 8.54 0.05
N VAL A 36 -15.47 8.91 1.16
CA VAL A 36 -14.83 7.99 2.09
C VAL A 36 -15.72 7.91 3.33
N PRO A 37 -16.29 6.74 3.65
CA PRO A 37 -17.12 6.58 4.84
C PRO A 37 -16.26 6.60 6.11
N SER A 38 -16.92 6.86 7.23
CA SER A 38 -16.32 6.79 8.56
C SER A 38 -17.06 5.79 9.45
N ARG A 39 -16.33 5.21 10.40
CA ARG A 39 -16.85 4.34 11.45
C ARG A 39 -16.12 4.69 12.73
N ASN A 40 -16.87 4.93 13.81
CA ASN A 40 -16.32 5.28 15.12
C ASN A 40 -15.31 6.46 15.09
N GLY A 41 -15.59 7.48 14.27
CA GLY A 41 -14.75 8.68 14.15
C GLY A 41 -13.47 8.50 13.31
N ALA A 42 -13.29 7.34 12.67
CA ALA A 42 -12.20 7.09 11.74
C ALA A 42 -12.74 6.79 10.34
N ARG A 43 -12.11 7.37 9.32
CA ARG A 43 -12.35 7.08 7.92
C ARG A 43 -11.85 5.67 7.58
N VAL A 44 -12.67 4.91 6.88
CA VAL A 44 -12.43 3.50 6.56
C VAL A 44 -12.47 3.25 5.05
N ALA A 45 -11.90 2.12 4.63
CA ALA A 45 -12.03 1.65 3.26
C ALA A 45 -13.50 1.35 2.91
N ASP A 46 -13.83 1.44 1.62
CA ASP A 46 -15.10 1.02 1.05
C ASP A 46 -14.83 0.08 -0.14
N PRO A 47 -14.76 -1.23 0.10
CA PRO A 47 -14.53 -2.22 -0.96
C PRO A 47 -15.62 -2.24 -2.04
N ALA A 48 -16.84 -1.79 -1.74
CA ALA A 48 -17.94 -1.73 -2.71
C ALA A 48 -17.74 -0.57 -3.70
N ALA A 49 -17.16 0.54 -3.23
CA ALA A 49 -16.79 1.69 -4.05
C ALA A 49 -15.35 1.64 -4.60
N ASP A 50 -14.65 0.51 -4.41
CA ASP A 50 -13.22 0.34 -4.75
C ASP A 50 -12.33 1.44 -4.14
N VAL A 51 -12.51 1.66 -2.84
CA VAL A 51 -11.69 2.56 -2.03
C VAL A 51 -10.97 1.74 -0.97
N ALA A 52 -9.67 1.59 -1.10
CA ALA A 52 -8.77 1.00 -0.10
C ALA A 52 -7.98 2.10 0.63
N LYS A 53 -7.43 1.76 1.80
CA LYS A 53 -6.41 2.58 2.45
C LYS A 53 -5.05 2.33 1.80
N VAL A 54 -4.22 3.36 1.78
CA VAL A 54 -2.79 3.25 1.46
C VAL A 54 -1.98 3.94 2.55
N ALA A 55 -0.86 3.34 2.93
CA ALA A 55 0.10 3.93 3.84
C ALA A 55 1.53 3.79 3.34
N VAL A 56 2.37 4.76 3.68
CA VAL A 56 3.83 4.70 3.50
C VAL A 56 4.48 4.86 4.87
N VAL A 57 5.18 3.81 5.32
CA VAL A 57 5.86 3.74 6.61
C VAL A 57 7.35 3.96 6.41
N ALA A 58 7.89 5.01 7.03
CA ALA A 58 9.31 5.30 6.99
C ALA A 58 10.14 4.18 7.64
N ARG A 59 11.18 3.71 6.95
CA ARG A 59 11.97 2.54 7.41
C ARG A 59 13.47 2.77 7.57
N HIS A 60 13.99 3.90 7.11
CA HIS A 60 15.44 4.15 7.02
C HIS A 60 16.06 4.78 8.27
N GLY A 61 15.34 4.80 9.40
CA GLY A 61 15.85 5.31 10.67
C GLY A 61 16.04 6.83 10.76
N LYS A 62 15.65 7.59 9.72
CA LYS A 62 15.71 9.07 9.71
C LYS A 62 14.54 9.73 10.45
N ASN A 63 13.36 9.12 10.35
CA ASN A 63 12.13 9.57 11.00
C ASN A 63 11.25 8.34 11.32
N ARG A 64 10.07 8.56 11.89
CA ARG A 64 9.06 7.52 12.18
C ARG A 64 7.71 7.81 11.52
N ASN A 65 7.74 8.54 10.41
CA ASN A 65 6.53 9.01 9.78
C ASN A 65 5.74 7.86 9.16
N ILE A 66 4.41 8.01 9.19
CA ILE A 66 3.47 7.14 8.49
C ILE A 66 2.52 8.07 7.73
N GLY A 67 2.69 8.10 6.42
CA GLY A 67 1.80 8.85 5.55
C GLY A 67 0.58 8.01 5.23
N LEU A 68 -0.61 8.57 5.43
CA LEU A 68 -1.89 7.88 5.23
C LEU A 68 -2.67 8.50 4.08
N GLY A 69 -3.44 7.68 3.37
CA GLY A 69 -4.31 8.12 2.29
C GLY A 69 -5.26 7.01 1.84
N PHE A 70 -5.93 7.27 0.72
CA PHE A 70 -6.85 6.34 0.09
C PHE A 70 -6.49 6.14 -1.38
N VAL A 71 -6.72 4.93 -1.88
CA VAL A 71 -6.44 4.52 -3.25
C VAL A 71 -7.59 3.68 -3.79
N GLY A 72 -7.91 3.85 -5.06
CA GLY A 72 -8.83 3.01 -5.81
C GLY A 72 -8.17 2.42 -7.05
N GLY A 73 -8.84 1.46 -7.69
CA GLY A 73 -8.34 0.74 -8.87
C GLY A 73 -7.71 -0.62 -8.55
N PHE A 74 -7.66 -1.03 -7.27
CA PHE A 74 -7.11 -2.33 -6.88
C PHE A 74 -8.18 -3.44 -6.90
N GLY A 75 -9.44 -3.12 -6.62
CA GLY A 75 -10.53 -4.10 -6.52
C GLY A 75 -10.55 -4.91 -5.22
N LEU A 76 -9.67 -4.63 -4.25
CA LEU A 76 -9.56 -5.40 -3.00
C LEU A 76 -10.89 -5.49 -2.25
N LYS A 77 -11.22 -6.70 -1.80
CA LYS A 77 -12.41 -7.01 -1.00
C LYS A 77 -12.08 -7.31 0.46
N GLN A 78 -10.88 -7.78 0.72
CA GLN A 78 -10.37 -8.10 2.06
C GLN A 78 -8.84 -8.01 2.09
N GLY A 79 -8.25 -8.01 3.28
CA GLY A 79 -6.80 -8.12 3.45
C GLY A 79 -5.99 -6.90 3.03
N ALA A 80 -4.68 -7.12 2.89
CA ALA A 80 -3.69 -6.12 2.56
C ALA A 80 -2.54 -6.70 1.71
N ILE A 81 -1.94 -5.83 0.90
CA ILE A 81 -0.74 -6.08 0.09
C ILE A 81 0.31 -5.06 0.54
N ALA A 82 1.49 -5.54 0.93
CA ALA A 82 2.59 -4.68 1.32
C ALA A 82 3.84 -4.94 0.48
N SER A 83 4.60 -3.88 0.22
CA SER A 83 5.88 -3.92 -0.47
C SER A 83 6.89 -3.04 0.22
N SER A 84 8.14 -3.49 0.21
CA SER A 84 9.29 -2.67 0.59
C SER A 84 10.04 -2.10 -0.61
N VAL A 85 9.58 -2.41 -1.83
CA VAL A 85 9.99 -1.76 -3.07
C VAL A 85 8.97 -0.64 -3.32
N GLY A 86 9.33 0.60 -2.97
CA GLY A 86 8.50 1.78 -3.22
C GLY A 86 9.31 2.89 -3.87
N HIS A 87 9.27 3.01 -5.19
CA HIS A 87 10.08 3.95 -5.96
C HIS A 87 9.88 5.39 -5.47
N ASP A 88 10.90 6.21 -5.23
CA ASP A 88 12.34 5.90 -5.18
C ASP A 88 12.91 6.03 -3.76
N SER A 89 12.09 6.43 -2.79
CA SER A 89 12.52 6.49 -1.38
C SER A 89 12.61 5.11 -0.74
N HIS A 90 11.95 4.11 -1.35
CA HIS A 90 11.87 2.74 -0.90
C HIS A 90 11.53 2.64 0.59
N ASN A 91 10.50 3.37 1.03
CA ASN A 91 9.81 3.12 2.30
C ASN A 91 8.83 1.95 2.13
N ILE A 92 8.31 1.40 3.23
CA ILE A 92 7.29 0.35 3.12
C ILE A 92 6.00 0.99 2.65
N CYS A 93 5.41 0.49 1.55
CA CYS A 93 4.08 0.87 1.09
C CYS A 93 3.12 -0.30 1.31
N VAL A 94 1.95 -0.02 1.88
CA VAL A 94 0.89 -1.01 2.11
C VAL A 94 -0.44 -0.47 1.62
N VAL A 95 -1.20 -1.33 0.95
CA VAL A 95 -2.57 -1.07 0.51
C VAL A 95 -3.47 -2.14 1.12
N GLY A 96 -4.58 -1.75 1.75
CA GLY A 96 -5.48 -2.69 2.38
C GLY A 96 -6.85 -2.12 2.68
N VAL A 97 -7.79 -3.01 3.01
CA VAL A 97 -9.16 -2.61 3.38
C VAL A 97 -9.46 -2.81 4.87
N ASP A 98 -8.49 -3.34 5.62
CA ASP A 98 -8.55 -3.54 7.06
C ASP A 98 -7.19 -3.18 7.70
N ASP A 99 -7.23 -2.38 8.78
CA ASP A 99 -6.03 -1.86 9.44
C ASP A 99 -5.21 -2.96 10.15
N ALA A 100 -5.86 -4.02 10.64
CA ALA A 100 -5.17 -5.13 11.30
C ALA A 100 -4.39 -5.95 10.28
N ASP A 101 -4.99 -6.27 9.13
CA ASP A 101 -4.29 -6.97 8.05
C ASP A 101 -3.14 -6.14 7.46
N MET A 102 -3.30 -4.82 7.38
CA MET A 102 -2.20 -3.91 7.02
C MET A 102 -1.04 -4.02 8.02
N ALA A 103 -1.33 -4.04 9.32
CA ALA A 103 -0.32 -4.21 10.36
C ALA A 103 0.39 -5.57 10.27
N VAL A 104 -0.36 -6.66 10.04
CA VAL A 104 0.22 -7.99 9.83
C VAL A 104 1.19 -7.98 8.65
N ALA A 105 0.78 -7.43 7.51
CA ALA A 105 1.60 -7.40 6.31
C ALA A 105 2.89 -6.57 6.50
N VAL A 106 2.79 -5.40 7.12
CA VAL A 106 3.95 -4.52 7.39
C VAL A 106 4.91 -5.15 8.41
N ASN A 107 4.39 -5.71 9.50
CA ASN A 107 5.23 -6.36 10.50
C ASN A 107 5.97 -7.56 9.93
N ARG A 108 5.30 -8.36 9.10
CA ARG A 108 5.96 -9.47 8.42
C ARG A 108 7.07 -8.99 7.47
N LEU A 109 6.85 -7.92 6.72
CA LEU A 109 7.90 -7.32 5.89
C LEU A 109 9.12 -6.89 6.70
N ILE A 110 8.90 -6.34 7.90
CA ILE A 110 10.00 -5.93 8.80
C ILE A 110 10.81 -7.16 9.22
N GLU A 111 10.16 -8.26 9.60
CA GLU A 111 10.82 -9.51 9.96
C GLU A 111 11.64 -10.11 8.80
N LEU A 112 11.08 -10.07 7.59
CA LEU A 112 11.74 -10.52 6.36
C LEU A 112 12.92 -9.63 5.92
N LYS A 113 13.09 -8.47 6.57
CA LYS A 113 14.04 -7.41 6.16
C LYS A 113 13.74 -6.86 4.77
N GLY A 114 12.46 -6.81 4.43
CA GLY A 114 11.92 -6.31 3.17
C GLY A 114 11.55 -7.42 2.18
N GLY A 115 10.81 -7.02 1.15
CA GLY A 115 10.17 -7.94 0.21
C GLY A 115 8.75 -7.54 -0.16
N PHE A 116 7.91 -8.55 -0.31
CA PHE A 116 6.48 -8.43 -0.57
C PHE A 116 5.69 -9.37 0.36
N VAL A 117 4.53 -8.92 0.84
CA VAL A 117 3.65 -9.72 1.69
C VAL A 117 2.19 -9.49 1.30
N VAL A 118 1.39 -10.55 1.32
CA VAL A 118 -0.07 -10.50 1.25
C VAL A 118 -0.63 -11.10 2.54
N ALA A 119 -1.53 -10.39 3.21
CA ALA A 119 -2.16 -10.83 4.45
C ALA A 119 -3.67 -10.70 4.39
N SER A 120 -4.40 -11.57 5.08
CA SER A 120 -5.84 -11.46 5.29
C SER A 120 -6.30 -12.26 6.51
N GLY A 121 -7.27 -11.72 7.26
CA GLY A 121 -7.83 -12.41 8.42
C GLY A 121 -6.81 -12.66 9.53
N GLY A 122 -5.83 -11.77 9.67
CA GLY A 122 -4.73 -11.88 10.64
C GLY A 122 -3.62 -12.86 10.23
N LEU A 123 -3.66 -13.42 9.02
CA LEU A 123 -2.70 -14.42 8.54
C LEU A 123 -1.93 -13.92 7.32
N VAL A 124 -0.66 -14.32 7.21
CA VAL A 124 0.14 -14.15 6.00
C VAL A 124 -0.24 -15.25 5.00
N LEU A 125 -0.73 -14.85 3.83
CA LEU A 125 -1.16 -15.78 2.78
C LEU A 125 -0.03 -16.11 1.79
N ALA A 126 0.82 -15.14 1.51
CA ALA A 126 1.99 -15.31 0.66
C ALA A 126 3.03 -14.23 0.96
N GLU A 127 4.30 -14.57 0.73
CA GLU A 127 5.42 -13.66 0.95
C GLU A 127 6.61 -13.98 0.04
N LEU A 128 7.45 -12.99 -0.20
CA LEU A 128 8.75 -13.14 -0.83
C LEU A 128 9.76 -12.22 -0.14
N ALA A 129 10.76 -12.82 0.49
CA ALA A 129 11.83 -12.08 1.13
C ALA A 129 12.80 -11.47 0.10
N LEU A 130 13.13 -10.18 0.29
CA LEU A 130 14.16 -9.46 -0.46
C LEU A 130 15.19 -8.87 0.53
N PRO A 131 15.95 -9.71 1.25
CA PRO A 131 16.74 -9.27 2.41
C PRO A 131 17.89 -8.32 2.06
N LEU A 132 18.31 -8.25 0.78
CA LEU A 132 19.33 -7.31 0.35
C LEU A 132 18.67 -5.94 0.10
N ALA A 133 18.86 -5.03 1.06
CA ALA A 133 18.30 -3.68 1.10
C ALA A 133 16.75 -3.59 1.02
N GLY A 134 16.04 -4.71 1.18
CA GLY A 134 14.60 -4.77 0.93
C GLY A 134 14.22 -4.74 -0.55
N LEU A 135 15.17 -4.96 -1.46
CA LEU A 135 14.99 -4.78 -2.91
C LEU A 135 15.38 -6.02 -3.73
N MET A 136 16.32 -6.83 -3.23
CA MET A 136 16.83 -7.99 -3.96
C MET A 136 16.82 -9.26 -3.11
N SER A 137 16.57 -10.38 -3.78
CA SER A 137 16.71 -11.71 -3.19
C SER A 137 18.16 -12.20 -3.31
N LEU A 138 18.54 -13.11 -2.40
CA LEU A 138 19.79 -13.87 -2.49
C LEU A 138 19.58 -15.24 -3.18
N GLY A 139 18.34 -15.60 -3.48
CA GLY A 139 17.99 -16.85 -4.16
C GLY A 139 18.10 -16.77 -5.68
N PRO A 140 18.11 -17.92 -6.37
CA PRO A 140 18.09 -17.98 -7.83
C PRO A 140 16.76 -17.47 -8.39
N PHE A 141 16.76 -17.06 -9.66
CA PHE A 141 15.60 -16.40 -10.28
C PHE A 141 14.35 -17.28 -10.30
N GLU A 142 14.51 -18.60 -10.39
CA GLU A 142 13.42 -19.57 -10.40
C GLU A 142 12.63 -19.53 -9.09
N THR A 143 13.32 -19.47 -7.95
CA THR A 143 12.72 -19.34 -6.62
C THR A 143 11.98 -18.01 -6.49
N VAL A 144 12.60 -16.92 -6.94
CA VAL A 144 11.98 -15.58 -6.92
C VAL A 144 10.72 -15.55 -7.81
N ARG A 145 10.81 -16.11 -9.01
CA ARG A 145 9.68 -16.24 -9.94
C ARG A 145 8.53 -17.03 -9.31
N ALA A 146 8.81 -18.18 -8.69
CA ALA A 146 7.79 -18.98 -8.03
C ALA A 146 7.10 -18.20 -6.90
N GLY A 147 7.86 -17.49 -6.08
CA GLY A 147 7.32 -16.62 -5.03
C GLY A 147 6.44 -15.49 -5.57
N LEU A 148 6.85 -14.83 -6.66
CA LEU A 148 6.05 -13.80 -7.33
C LEU A 148 4.73 -14.35 -7.89
N VAL A 149 4.73 -15.57 -8.44
CA VAL A 149 3.51 -16.23 -8.91
C VAL A 149 2.54 -16.50 -7.75
N ALA A 150 3.04 -17.04 -6.63
CA ALA A 150 2.23 -17.27 -5.43
C ALA A 150 1.65 -15.97 -4.86
N LEU A 151 2.47 -14.92 -4.78
CA LEU A 151 2.05 -13.59 -4.34
C LEU A 151 0.93 -13.00 -5.20
N ARG A 152 1.05 -13.08 -6.54
CA ARG A 152 -0.01 -12.64 -7.46
C ARG A 152 -1.28 -13.48 -7.32
N GLY A 153 -1.15 -14.78 -7.03
CA GLY A 153 -2.28 -15.66 -6.73
C GLY A 153 -3.00 -15.26 -5.45
N ALA A 154 -2.25 -15.02 -4.37
CA ALA A 154 -2.81 -14.56 -3.10
C ALA A 154 -3.50 -13.19 -3.22
N ALA A 155 -2.87 -12.23 -3.91
CA ALA A 155 -3.47 -10.91 -4.16
C ALA A 155 -4.79 -11.03 -4.94
N ARG A 156 -4.86 -11.88 -5.97
CA ARG A 156 -6.12 -12.20 -6.67
C ARG A 156 -7.16 -12.81 -5.73
N GLY A 157 -6.74 -13.68 -4.81
CA GLY A 157 -7.59 -14.25 -3.76
C GLY A 157 -8.19 -13.20 -2.80
N LEU A 158 -7.59 -12.02 -2.69
CA LEU A 158 -8.15 -10.87 -1.96
C LEU A 158 -9.21 -10.09 -2.76
N GLY A 159 -9.44 -10.44 -4.02
CA GLY A 159 -10.27 -9.71 -4.96
C GLY A 159 -9.50 -8.71 -5.83
N CYS A 160 -8.16 -8.67 -5.75
CA CYS A 160 -7.37 -7.74 -6.56
C CYS A 160 -7.57 -8.00 -8.06
N THR A 161 -7.91 -6.96 -8.81
CA THR A 161 -8.19 -7.03 -10.25
C THR A 161 -6.99 -6.65 -11.12
N LEU A 162 -5.90 -6.16 -10.51
CA LEU A 162 -4.70 -5.76 -11.23
C LEU A 162 -3.88 -7.00 -11.63
N GLU A 163 -3.36 -6.99 -12.86
CA GLU A 163 -2.44 -8.04 -13.33
C GLU A 163 -1.12 -8.03 -12.55
N GLU A 164 -0.62 -6.82 -12.28
CA GLU A 164 0.67 -6.58 -11.63
C GLU A 164 0.51 -5.73 -10.34
N PRO A 165 -0.09 -6.27 -9.27
CA PRO A 165 -0.41 -5.49 -8.08
C PRO A 165 0.82 -4.93 -7.35
N PHE A 166 1.92 -5.68 -7.30
CA PHE A 166 3.15 -5.24 -6.64
C PHE A 166 3.89 -4.16 -7.41
N LEU A 167 3.80 -4.19 -8.75
CA LEU A 167 4.29 -3.08 -9.57
C LEU A 167 3.50 -1.82 -9.25
N GLN A 168 2.18 -1.91 -9.15
CA GLN A 168 1.34 -0.76 -8.82
C GLN A 168 1.64 -0.20 -7.43
N VAL A 169 1.72 -1.05 -6.39
CA VAL A 169 2.14 -0.62 -5.04
C VAL A 169 3.51 0.07 -5.07
N ALA A 170 4.46 -0.42 -5.88
CA ALA A 170 5.80 0.16 -5.97
C ALA A 170 5.85 1.57 -6.57
N PHE A 171 4.84 1.98 -7.36
CA PHE A 171 4.76 3.31 -7.99
C PHE A 171 3.79 4.28 -7.29
N LEU A 172 3.03 3.82 -6.28
CA LEU A 172 2.27 4.72 -5.41
C LEU A 172 3.16 5.73 -4.67
N PRO A 173 4.36 5.35 -4.16
CA PRO A 173 5.22 6.27 -3.42
C PRO A 173 6.23 7.06 -4.26
N LEU A 174 5.98 7.27 -5.56
CA LEU A 174 6.88 7.98 -6.48
C LEU A 174 6.39 9.43 -6.74
N PRO A 175 6.72 10.42 -5.89
CA PRO A 175 6.18 11.79 -5.94
C PRO A 175 6.83 12.67 -7.03
N VAL A 176 7.15 12.09 -8.18
CA VAL A 176 7.75 12.79 -9.33
C VAL A 176 7.04 12.47 -10.66
N ILE A 177 6.00 11.63 -10.62
CA ILE A 177 5.13 11.36 -11.77
C ILE A 177 3.67 11.63 -11.41
N PRO A 178 2.86 12.19 -12.33
CA PRO A 178 1.51 12.62 -12.04
C PRO A 178 0.53 11.47 -11.71
N HIS A 179 -0.65 11.76 -11.16
CA HIS A 179 -1.10 13.05 -10.62
C HIS A 179 -1.05 13.06 -9.08
N LEU A 180 -1.59 12.01 -8.45
CA LEU A 180 -1.67 11.88 -7.00
C LEU A 180 -0.86 10.69 -6.52
N LYS A 181 0.01 10.92 -5.54
CA LYS A 181 0.95 9.93 -4.97
C LYS A 181 0.88 9.97 -3.45
N ILE A 182 1.61 9.08 -2.79
CA ILE A 182 1.70 9.01 -1.33
C ILE A 182 3.17 9.07 -0.91
N THR A 183 3.49 9.70 0.20
CA THR A 183 4.85 9.70 0.77
C THR A 183 4.75 9.33 2.25
N ASP A 184 5.88 9.18 2.95
CA ASP A 184 5.83 9.04 4.41
C ASP A 184 5.28 10.30 5.10
N PHE A 185 5.16 11.43 4.41
CA PHE A 185 4.50 12.66 4.90
C PHE A 185 3.00 12.73 4.60
N GLY A 186 2.44 11.74 3.91
CA GLY A 186 1.03 11.71 3.51
C GLY A 186 0.83 11.89 2.01
N LEU A 187 -0.42 12.20 1.64
CA LEU A 187 -0.86 12.31 0.25
C LEU A 187 -0.20 13.51 -0.43
N PHE A 188 0.29 13.33 -1.65
CA PHE A 188 1.07 14.33 -2.38
C PHE A 188 0.48 14.55 -3.78
N ASP A 189 0.16 15.80 -4.08
CA ASP A 189 -0.29 16.26 -5.39
C ASP A 189 0.94 16.69 -6.19
N VAL A 190 1.32 15.88 -7.19
CA VAL A 190 2.54 16.10 -7.97
C VAL A 190 2.38 17.29 -8.92
N ASP A 191 1.16 17.54 -9.41
CA ASP A 191 0.89 18.68 -10.31
C ASP A 191 1.05 20.01 -9.58
N ARG A 192 0.58 20.07 -8.32
CA ARG A 192 0.72 21.24 -7.44
C ARG A 192 2.04 21.27 -6.67
N PHE A 193 2.77 20.16 -6.70
CA PHE A 193 3.99 19.93 -5.95
C PHE A 193 3.85 20.22 -4.45
N ALA A 194 2.77 19.72 -3.85
CA ALA A 194 2.42 19.99 -2.46
C ALA A 194 1.75 18.79 -1.78
N LEU A 195 1.88 18.72 -0.45
CA LEU A 195 1.06 17.82 0.35
C LEU A 195 -0.41 18.23 0.26
N VAL A 196 -1.29 17.24 0.16
CA VAL A 196 -2.74 17.46 0.24
C VAL A 196 -3.11 17.59 1.72
N GLY A 197 -3.65 18.74 2.09
CA GLY A 197 -4.15 19.00 3.45
C GLY A 197 -5.35 18.12 3.83
N GLU A 198 -5.64 18.09 5.14
CA GLU A 198 -6.78 17.32 5.67
C GLU A 198 -8.15 17.90 5.35
#